data_AF-A0A812Y9L1-F1
#
_entry.id   AF-A0A812Y9L1-F1
#
_cell.length_a   1.000
_cell.length_b   1.000
_cell.length_c   1.000
_cell.angle_alpha   90.00
_cell.angle_beta   90.00
_cell.angle_gamma   90.00
#
_symmetry.space_group_name_H-M   'P 1'
#
loop_
_entity.id
_entity.type
_entity.pdbx_description
1 polymer ?
#
loop_
_entity_poly.entity_id
_entity_poly.type
_entity_poly.pdbx_seq_one_letter_code
_entity_poly.pdbx_strand_id
1 'polypeptide(L)'
;RKLEMPVRVLLEVINQASNLPSNQVVILWRTLTVMSPQTERVFNEAATACARLHYFEENHVFQGLLEVDESIHEAMSSTPPADWNVEEPSLWAWAWNHIAFGVQHEMDLAEKSLFLEKAKASKGDGKGVSLGKSKRHYSAPLIYSSDMDPFPVPLTIRKVSSIAFVWDEYCDKMKEGDWKCGDYKMATYIGRPGASPVTAAQQREATSQTPAVFAKSPPPRHS
;
A
#
# COMPACT_ATOMS: atom_id res chain seq x y z
N ARG A 1 4.67 1.39 -13.25
CA ARG A 1 3.81 2.55 -12.94
C ARG A 1 2.32 2.26 -13.12
N LYS A 2 1.77 2.06 -14.32
CA LYS A 2 0.33 1.70 -14.46
C LYS A 2 -0.04 0.39 -13.75
N LEU A 3 0.83 -0.61 -13.84
CA LEU A 3 0.72 -1.88 -13.11
C LEU A 3 1.01 -1.78 -11.59
N GLU A 4 1.31 -0.60 -11.06
CA GLU A 4 1.37 -0.38 -9.60
C GLU A 4 0.08 0.25 -9.07
N MET A 5 -0.85 0.61 -9.96
CA MET A 5 -2.05 1.38 -9.61
C MET A 5 -2.91 0.68 -8.54
N PRO A 6 -3.18 -0.64 -8.60
CA PRO A 6 -3.97 -1.28 -7.56
C PRO A 6 -3.30 -1.20 -6.17
N VAL A 7 -1.96 -1.27 -6.11
CA VAL A 7 -1.22 -1.04 -4.85
C VAL A 7 -1.38 0.40 -4.39
N ARG A 8 -1.30 1.39 -5.28
CA ARG A 8 -1.50 2.81 -4.92
C ARG A 8 -2.91 3.10 -4.41
N VAL A 9 -3.92 2.52 -5.05
CA VAL A 9 -5.31 2.60 -4.59
C VAL A 9 -5.45 1.98 -3.21
N LEU A 10 -4.83 0.82 -2.98
CA LEU A 10 -4.86 0.17 -1.68
C LEU A 10 -4.21 1.01 -0.57
N LEU A 11 -3.10 1.70 -0.87
CA LEU A 11 -2.47 2.61 0.10
C LEU A 11 -3.42 3.76 0.46
N GLU A 12 -4.15 4.28 -0.53
CA GLU A 12 -5.14 5.32 -0.27
C GLU A 12 -6.29 4.78 0.60
N VAL A 13 -6.78 3.56 0.33
CA VAL A 13 -7.75 2.90 1.21
C VAL A 13 -7.19 2.77 2.64
N ILE A 14 -5.96 2.30 2.81
CA ILE A 14 -5.34 2.12 4.13
C ILE A 14 -5.20 3.46 4.86
N ASN A 15 -4.84 4.53 4.15
CA ASN A 15 -4.69 5.86 4.74
C ASN A 15 -6.01 6.44 5.26
N GLN A 16 -7.13 6.07 4.64
CA GLN A 16 -8.45 6.64 4.94
C GLN A 16 -9.30 5.73 5.84
N ALA A 17 -8.94 4.44 5.94
CA ALA A 17 -9.67 3.46 6.73
C ALA A 17 -9.58 3.75 8.23
N SER A 18 -10.72 4.03 8.86
CA SER A 18 -10.80 4.31 10.30
C SER A 18 -10.63 3.07 11.18
N ASN A 19 -10.80 1.88 10.60
CA ASN A 19 -10.72 0.59 11.28
C ASN A 19 -9.30 -0.01 11.31
N LEU A 20 -8.30 0.64 10.71
CA LEU A 20 -6.92 0.14 10.67
C LEU A 20 -6.03 0.86 11.71
N PRO A 21 -5.23 0.11 12.49
CA PRO A 21 -4.34 0.70 13.49
C PRO A 21 -3.06 1.24 12.83
N SER A 22 -2.93 2.57 12.79
CA SER A 22 -1.77 3.32 12.26
C SER A 22 -1.46 3.10 10.77
N ASN A 23 -1.22 4.19 10.04
CA ASN A 23 -1.14 4.16 8.57
C ASN A 23 0.31 4.04 8.04
N GLN A 24 1.28 3.68 8.89
CA GLN A 24 2.65 3.46 8.40
C GLN A 24 2.76 2.07 7.77
N VAL A 25 2.90 2.07 6.44
CA VAL A 25 2.97 0.86 5.64
C VAL A 25 4.33 0.76 4.95
N VAL A 26 4.89 -0.45 4.94
CA VAL A 26 6.10 -0.76 4.17
C VAL A 26 5.70 -1.47 2.88
N ILE A 27 6.22 -0.99 1.74
CA ILE A 27 5.91 -1.54 0.43
C ILE A 27 7.16 -2.16 -0.20
N LEU A 28 7.00 -3.42 -0.58
CA LEU A 28 7.96 -4.22 -1.31
C LEU A 28 7.65 -4.06 -2.81
N TRP A 29 8.23 -3.05 -3.45
CA TRP A 29 7.88 -2.67 -4.83
C TRP A 29 8.33 -3.66 -5.90
N ARG A 30 9.34 -4.50 -5.63
CA ARG A 30 9.80 -5.50 -6.60
C ARG A 30 8.82 -6.66 -6.67
N THR A 31 8.22 -7.05 -5.54
CA THR A 31 7.22 -8.12 -5.46
C THR A 31 5.78 -7.62 -5.37
N LEU A 32 5.59 -6.30 -5.39
CA LEU A 32 4.29 -5.62 -5.24
C LEU A 32 3.50 -6.11 -4.02
N THR A 33 4.21 -6.25 -2.90
CA THR A 33 3.65 -6.70 -1.63
C THR A 33 3.56 -5.54 -0.64
N VAL A 34 2.43 -5.44 0.04
CA VAL A 34 2.16 -4.46 1.08
C VAL A 34 2.28 -5.16 2.43
N MET A 35 3.24 -4.73 3.24
CA MET A 35 3.42 -5.24 4.59
C MET A 35 2.27 -4.73 5.48
N SER A 36 1.91 -5.52 6.49
CA SER A 36 0.88 -5.13 7.45
C SER A 36 1.21 -3.77 8.10
N PRO A 37 0.22 -2.89 8.31
CA PRO A 37 0.45 -1.59 8.91
C PRO A 37 1.08 -1.69 10.31
N GLN A 38 1.92 -0.70 10.64
CA GLN A 38 2.65 -0.65 11.91
C GLN A 38 2.47 0.73 12.56
N THR A 39 2.56 0.79 13.89
CA THR A 39 2.60 2.07 14.63
C THR A 39 3.84 2.88 14.27
N GLU A 40 4.97 2.21 14.18
CA GLU A 40 6.26 2.78 13.84
C GLU A 40 6.92 1.94 12.75
N ARG A 41 7.58 2.60 11.81
CA ARG A 41 8.36 1.93 10.76
C ARG A 41 9.69 1.41 11.31
N VAL A 42 9.63 0.29 12.01
CA VAL A 42 10.77 -0.42 12.59
C VAL A 42 10.81 -1.87 12.10
N PHE A 43 12.01 -2.44 12.02
CA PHE A 43 12.15 -3.83 11.63
C PHE A 43 11.42 -4.74 12.62
N ASN A 44 10.70 -5.73 12.10
CA ASN A 44 9.94 -6.69 12.88
C ASN A 44 10.24 -8.11 12.38
N GLU A 45 10.83 -8.92 13.26
CA GLU A 45 11.14 -10.33 13.00
C GLU A 45 9.90 -11.18 12.74
N ALA A 46 8.74 -10.77 13.24
CA ALA A 46 7.44 -11.41 13.05
C ALA A 46 6.56 -10.61 12.06
N ALA A 47 7.17 -9.85 11.14
CA ALA A 47 6.43 -9.11 10.13
C ALA A 47 5.52 -10.03 9.31
N THR A 48 4.32 -9.51 9.00
CA THR A 48 3.34 -10.12 8.11
C THR A 48 3.02 -9.15 6.97
N ALA A 49 2.41 -9.66 5.90
CA ALA A 49 1.89 -8.85 4.81
C ALA A 49 0.36 -8.87 4.80
N CYS A 50 -0.23 -7.78 4.31
CA CYS A 50 -1.69 -7.59 4.27
C CYS A 50 -2.25 -7.57 2.85
N ALA A 51 -1.40 -7.37 1.83
CA ALA A 51 -1.81 -7.52 0.45
C ALA A 51 -0.65 -7.84 -0.50
N ARG A 52 -0.96 -8.50 -1.61
CA ARG A 52 0.01 -8.77 -2.69
C ARG A 52 -0.66 -8.74 -4.05
N LEU A 53 -0.06 -7.98 -4.95
CA LEU A 53 -0.45 -7.95 -6.36
C LEU A 53 0.51 -8.81 -7.18
N HIS A 54 -0.02 -9.72 -7.98
CA HIS A 54 0.78 -10.42 -8.97
C HIS A 54 0.05 -10.49 -10.31
N TYR A 55 0.86 -10.51 -11.36
CA TYR A 55 0.39 -10.58 -12.74
C TYR A 55 0.79 -11.91 -13.35
N PHE A 56 -0.13 -12.50 -14.10
CA PHE A 56 0.08 -13.77 -14.76
C PHE A 56 -0.71 -13.82 -16.06
N GLU A 57 -0.30 -14.73 -16.94
CA GLU A 57 -1.05 -15.05 -18.15
C GLU A 57 -1.76 -16.39 -17.94
N GLU A 58 -3.06 -16.42 -18.17
CA GLU A 58 -3.86 -17.64 -18.16
C GLU A 58 -4.76 -17.62 -19.39
N ASN A 59 -4.77 -18.71 -20.17
CA ASN A 59 -5.54 -18.81 -21.41
C ASN A 59 -5.29 -17.63 -22.38
N HIS A 60 -4.04 -17.18 -22.51
CA HIS A 60 -3.63 -16.03 -23.33
C HIS A 60 -4.21 -14.67 -22.90
N VAL A 61 -4.73 -14.58 -21.67
CA VAL A 61 -5.18 -13.34 -21.06
C VAL A 61 -4.21 -12.94 -19.97
N PHE A 62 -3.57 -11.79 -20.14
CA PHE A 62 -2.74 -11.18 -19.10
C PHE A 62 -3.65 -10.47 -18.09
N GLN A 63 -3.58 -10.91 -16.82
CA GLN A 63 -4.48 -10.46 -15.76
C GLN A 63 -3.74 -10.25 -14.44
N GLY A 64 -4.33 -9.42 -13.58
CA GLY A 64 -3.85 -9.17 -12.24
C GLY A 64 -4.69 -9.90 -11.19
N LEU A 65 -4.04 -10.41 -10.17
CA LEU A 65 -4.68 -10.88 -8.94
C LEU A 65 -4.13 -10.10 -7.76
N LEU A 66 -5.03 -9.37 -7.09
CA LEU A 66 -4.78 -8.69 -5.83
C LEU A 66 -5.30 -9.57 -4.69
N GLU A 67 -4.38 -10.18 -3.96
CA GLU A 67 -4.69 -10.88 -2.72
C GLU A 67 -4.68 -9.88 -1.57
N VAL A 68 -5.68 -9.94 -0.69
CA VAL A 68 -5.81 -9.10 0.50
C VAL A 68 -6.21 -9.93 1.70
N ASP A 69 -5.75 -9.55 2.89
CA ASP A 69 -6.24 -10.12 4.13
C ASP A 69 -7.66 -9.60 4.49
N GLU A 70 -8.21 -10.11 5.58
CA GLU A 70 -9.55 -9.75 6.05
C GLU A 70 -9.69 -8.28 6.42
N SER A 71 -8.73 -7.71 7.16
CA SER A 71 -8.77 -6.32 7.61
C SER A 71 -8.76 -5.34 6.45
N ILE A 72 -7.96 -5.62 5.43
CA ILE A 72 -7.85 -4.83 4.22
C ILE A 72 -9.11 -4.98 3.36
N HIS A 73 -9.63 -6.21 3.22
CA HIS A 73 -10.86 -6.45 2.48
C HIS A 73 -12.06 -5.71 3.10
N GLU A 74 -12.16 -5.69 4.43
CA GLU A 74 -13.17 -4.91 5.16
C GLU A 74 -13.00 -3.41 4.92
N ALA A 75 -11.78 -2.89 5.03
CA ALA A 75 -11.48 -1.48 4.75
C ALA A 75 -11.89 -1.08 3.32
N MET A 76 -11.54 -1.90 2.32
CA MET A 76 -11.91 -1.70 0.91
C MET A 76 -13.42 -1.67 0.68
N SER A 77 -14.16 -2.46 1.46
CA SER A 77 -15.61 -2.60 1.35
C SER A 77 -16.38 -1.56 2.16
N SER A 78 -15.70 -0.82 3.04
CA SER A 78 -16.35 0.19 3.88
C SER A 78 -16.84 1.39 3.06
N THR A 79 -17.88 2.05 3.53
CA THR A 79 -18.44 3.24 2.88
C THR A 79 -17.51 4.43 3.12
N PRO A 80 -17.25 5.28 2.10
CA PRO A 80 -16.51 6.52 2.31
C PRO A 80 -17.18 7.41 3.38
N PRO A 81 -16.40 8.23 4.11
CA PRO A 81 -16.95 9.17 5.09
C PRO A 81 -18.06 10.05 4.50
N ALA A 82 -19.17 10.18 5.23
CA ALA A 82 -20.37 10.87 4.75
C ALA A 82 -20.14 12.37 4.46
N ASP A 83 -19.18 12.99 5.13
CA ASP A 83 -18.79 14.38 4.97
C ASP A 83 -18.05 14.66 3.65
N TRP A 84 -17.58 13.63 2.95
CA TRP A 84 -16.92 13.78 1.65
C TRP A 84 -17.90 14.02 0.50
N ASN A 85 -19.19 13.71 0.70
CA ASN A 85 -20.24 13.88 -0.30
C ASN A 85 -19.88 13.28 -1.68
N VAL A 86 -19.49 12.02 -1.66
CA VAL A 86 -19.08 11.21 -2.84
C VAL A 86 -20.14 10.16 -3.15
N GLU A 87 -20.25 9.76 -4.42
CA GLU A 87 -21.29 8.81 -4.88
C GLU A 87 -20.79 7.35 -4.87
N GLU A 88 -19.49 7.14 -4.75
CA GLU A 88 -18.88 5.83 -4.83
C GLU A 88 -19.31 4.92 -3.68
N PRO A 89 -19.67 3.65 -3.98
CA PRO A 89 -20.30 2.75 -3.00
C PRO A 89 -19.33 2.22 -1.93
N SER A 90 -18.02 2.36 -2.14
CA SER A 90 -16.99 1.87 -1.23
C SER A 90 -15.73 2.74 -1.27
N LEU A 91 -14.91 2.65 -0.21
CA LEU A 91 -13.60 3.30 -0.15
C LEU A 91 -12.70 2.84 -1.29
N TRP A 92 -12.77 1.57 -1.70
CA TRP A 92 -12.03 1.10 -2.87
C TRP A 92 -12.44 1.82 -4.15
N ALA A 93 -13.75 1.93 -4.42
CA ALA A 93 -14.25 2.59 -5.62
C ALA A 93 -13.88 4.08 -5.62
N TRP A 94 -14.05 4.75 -4.49
CA TRP A 94 -13.63 6.14 -4.30
C TRP A 94 -12.12 6.31 -4.51
N ALA A 95 -11.30 5.49 -3.85
CA ALA A 95 -9.84 5.59 -3.95
C ALA A 95 -9.34 5.29 -5.37
N TRP A 96 -10.01 4.38 -6.09
CA TRP A 96 -9.70 4.10 -7.49
C TRP A 96 -9.92 5.33 -8.36
N ASN A 97 -11.07 5.98 -8.22
CA ASN A 97 -11.37 7.21 -8.95
C ASN A 97 -10.42 8.34 -8.56
N HIS A 98 -10.15 8.50 -7.27
CA HIS A 98 -9.23 9.51 -6.76
C HIS A 98 -7.81 9.32 -7.29
N ILE A 99 -7.27 8.10 -7.30
CA ILE A 99 -5.91 7.84 -7.78
C ILE A 99 -5.81 7.89 -9.30
N ALA A 100 -6.80 7.35 -10.01
CA ALA A 100 -6.75 7.31 -11.46
C ALA A 100 -7.05 8.65 -12.12
N PHE A 101 -7.93 9.45 -11.50
CA PHE A 101 -8.47 10.65 -12.11
C PHE A 101 -8.36 11.91 -11.26
N GLY A 102 -7.87 11.83 -10.01
CA GLY A 102 -7.84 12.97 -9.08
C GLY A 102 -7.19 14.22 -9.67
N VAL A 103 -6.07 14.08 -10.39
CA VAL A 103 -5.41 15.21 -11.06
C VAL A 103 -6.31 15.83 -12.15
N GLN A 104 -6.99 15.01 -12.94
CA GLN A 104 -7.92 15.50 -13.96
C GLN A 104 -9.12 16.19 -13.31
N HIS A 105 -9.65 15.61 -12.23
CA HIS A 105 -10.75 16.17 -11.45
C HIS A 105 -10.37 17.54 -10.85
N GLU A 106 -9.19 17.67 -10.27
CA GLU A 106 -8.66 18.94 -9.75
C GLU A 106 -8.54 19.99 -10.87
N MET A 107 -8.03 19.60 -12.04
CA MET A 107 -7.94 20.48 -13.21
C MET A 107 -9.32 20.93 -13.68
N ASP A 108 -10.31 20.04 -13.70
CA ASP A 108 -11.68 20.33 -14.13
C ASP A 108 -12.38 21.27 -13.13
N LEU A 109 -12.16 21.09 -11.82
CA LEU A 109 -12.64 22.01 -10.79
C LEU A 109 -11.97 23.39 -10.89
N ALA A 110 -10.66 23.43 -11.14
CA ALA A 110 -9.94 24.67 -11.38
C ALA A 110 -10.46 25.38 -12.64
N GLU A 111 -10.70 24.66 -13.74
CA GLU A 111 -11.28 25.23 -14.96
C GLU A 111 -12.71 25.74 -14.73
N LYS A 112 -13.54 24.98 -14.01
CA LYS A 112 -14.91 25.38 -13.65
C LYS A 112 -14.94 26.64 -12.80
N SER A 113 -14.08 26.74 -11.79
CA SER A 113 -13.99 27.94 -10.93
C SER A 113 -13.54 29.16 -11.71
N LEU A 114 -12.50 29.03 -12.56
CA LEU A 114 -12.03 30.09 -13.45
C LEU A 114 -13.12 30.52 -14.45
N PHE A 115 -13.90 29.57 -14.97
CA PHE A 115 -15.03 29.85 -15.83
C PHE A 115 -16.12 30.64 -15.10
N LEU A 116 -16.51 30.23 -13.90
CA LEU A 116 -17.50 30.94 -13.07
C LEU A 116 -17.02 32.35 -12.71
N GLU A 117 -15.75 32.51 -12.37
CA GLU A 117 -15.14 33.82 -12.05
C GLU A 117 -15.19 34.75 -13.27
N LYS A 118 -14.76 34.26 -14.43
CA LYS A 118 -14.81 35.02 -15.68
C LYS A 118 -16.23 35.32 -16.16
N ALA A 119 -17.18 34.40 -15.96
CA ALA A 119 -18.59 34.62 -16.26
C ALA A 119 -19.21 35.69 -15.36
N LYS A 120 -18.82 35.77 -14.08
CA LYS A 120 -19.21 36.86 -13.18
C LYS A 120 -18.59 38.20 -13.57
N ALA A 121 -17.34 38.19 -14.04
CA ALA A 121 -16.63 39.38 -14.52
C ALA A 121 -17.14 39.88 -15.88
N SER A 122 -17.71 39.00 -16.72
CA SER A 122 -18.22 39.34 -18.06
C SER A 122 -19.64 39.91 -18.06
N LYS A 123 -20.12 40.50 -16.95
CA LYS A 123 -21.40 41.22 -16.91
C LYS A 123 -21.37 42.38 -17.92
N GLY A 124 -21.80 42.14 -19.15
CA GLY A 124 -21.99 43.19 -20.15
C GLY A 124 -21.89 42.79 -21.62
N ASP A 125 -21.23 41.68 -21.98
CA ASP A 125 -21.03 41.36 -23.40
C ASP A 125 -21.30 39.88 -23.69
N GLY A 126 -22.39 39.62 -24.41
CA GLY A 126 -23.03 38.31 -24.54
C GLY A 126 -22.30 37.27 -25.42
N LYS A 127 -20.96 37.27 -25.48
CA LYS A 127 -20.20 36.37 -26.39
C LYS A 127 -18.95 35.75 -25.75
N GLY A 128 -19.18 34.78 -24.87
CA GLY A 128 -18.22 33.74 -24.48
C GLY A 128 -17.10 34.18 -23.54
N VAL A 129 -16.43 33.20 -22.95
CA VAL A 129 -15.30 33.42 -22.04
C VAL A 129 -13.99 33.25 -22.81
N SER A 130 -13.10 34.23 -22.71
CA SER A 130 -11.73 34.13 -23.22
C SER A 130 -10.84 33.42 -22.20
N LEU A 131 -10.39 32.21 -22.52
CA LEU A 131 -9.42 31.44 -21.75
C LEU A 131 -8.10 31.45 -22.53
N GLY A 132 -7.29 32.48 -22.29
CA GLY A 132 -5.99 32.66 -22.93
C GLY A 132 -6.11 32.86 -24.45
N LYS A 133 -5.48 32.01 -25.26
CA LYS A 133 -5.52 32.07 -26.74
C LYS A 133 -6.77 31.44 -27.35
N SER A 134 -7.69 30.86 -26.56
CA SER A 134 -8.91 30.22 -27.08
C SER A 134 -10.18 30.90 -26.55
N LYS A 135 -11.19 31.00 -27.41
CA LYS A 135 -12.52 31.53 -27.09
C LYS A 135 -13.48 30.35 -27.01
N ARG A 136 -14.00 30.05 -25.81
CA ARG A 136 -14.97 28.96 -25.61
C ARG A 136 -16.39 29.52 -25.42
N HIS A 137 -17.36 28.87 -26.06
CA HIS A 137 -18.78 29.19 -25.90
C HIS A 137 -19.27 28.71 -24.52
N TYR A 138 -20.24 29.41 -23.90
CA TYR A 138 -20.73 29.09 -22.56
C TYR A 138 -21.32 27.68 -22.40
N SER A 139 -21.65 27.02 -23.51
CA SER A 139 -22.22 25.67 -23.55
C SER A 139 -21.20 24.56 -23.85
N ALA A 140 -19.91 24.89 -23.99
CA ALA A 140 -18.87 23.87 -24.17
C ALA A 140 -18.74 23.07 -22.88
N PRO A 141 -18.90 21.74 -22.90
CA PRO A 141 -19.05 20.99 -21.68
C PRO A 141 -17.66 20.77 -21.03
N LEU A 142 -17.59 21.07 -19.73
CA LEU A 142 -16.44 20.83 -18.85
C LEU A 142 -16.46 19.35 -18.47
N ILE A 143 -16.13 18.45 -19.40
CA ILE A 143 -16.36 17.01 -19.18
C ILE A 143 -15.09 16.32 -18.69
N TYR A 144 -15.11 16.01 -17.40
CA TYR A 144 -14.60 14.75 -16.89
C TYR A 144 -15.46 13.61 -17.47
N SER A 145 -14.86 12.73 -18.28
CA SER A 145 -15.49 11.48 -18.72
C SER A 145 -14.83 10.35 -17.94
N SER A 146 -15.59 9.71 -17.05
CA SER A 146 -15.17 8.51 -16.32
C SER A 146 -15.33 7.24 -17.18
N ASP A 147 -15.56 7.37 -18.49
CA ASP A 147 -15.98 6.26 -19.36
C ASP A 147 -14.82 5.35 -19.79
N MET A 148 -13.58 5.70 -19.42
CA MET A 148 -12.40 4.92 -19.76
C MET A 148 -11.87 4.27 -18.48
N ASP A 149 -12.05 2.94 -18.34
CA ASP A 149 -11.35 2.19 -17.29
C ASP A 149 -9.83 2.46 -17.44
N PRO A 150 -9.22 3.13 -16.45
CA PRO A 150 -7.84 3.60 -16.57
C PRO A 150 -6.84 2.43 -16.46
N PHE A 151 -7.29 1.24 -16.06
CA PHE A 151 -6.44 0.08 -15.85
C PHE A 151 -6.45 -0.86 -17.07
N PRO A 152 -5.26 -1.23 -17.60
CA PRO A 152 -5.17 -1.87 -18.91
C PRO A 152 -5.46 -3.38 -18.92
N VAL A 153 -5.76 -3.99 -17.76
CA VAL A 153 -5.88 -5.46 -17.63
C VAL A 153 -6.99 -5.82 -16.64
N PRO A 154 -7.65 -6.98 -16.79
CA PRO A 154 -8.58 -7.48 -15.78
C PRO A 154 -7.89 -7.62 -14.41
N LEU A 155 -8.56 -7.18 -13.35
CA LEU A 155 -8.10 -7.30 -11.97
C LEU A 155 -9.10 -8.12 -11.16
N THR A 156 -8.64 -9.25 -10.61
CA THR A 156 -9.40 -10.01 -9.62
C THR A 156 -8.91 -9.65 -8.23
N ILE A 157 -9.82 -9.46 -7.30
CA ILE A 157 -9.51 -9.24 -5.87
C ILE A 157 -9.91 -10.50 -5.11
N ARG A 158 -9.01 -11.04 -4.30
CA ARG A 158 -9.24 -12.27 -3.52
C ARG A 158 -8.90 -12.07 -2.05
N LYS A 159 -9.87 -12.30 -1.17
CA LYS A 159 -9.63 -12.40 0.27
C LYS A 159 -8.91 -13.72 0.58
N VAL A 160 -7.82 -13.66 1.34
CA VAL A 160 -7.05 -14.83 1.82
C VAL A 160 -6.74 -14.70 3.30
N SER A 161 -6.40 -15.80 3.97
CA SER A 161 -6.08 -15.81 5.40
C SER A 161 -4.70 -15.26 5.73
N SER A 162 -3.75 -15.35 4.79
CA SER A 162 -2.38 -14.91 4.96
C SER A 162 -1.73 -14.59 3.62
N ILE A 163 -0.86 -13.59 3.59
CA ILE A 163 -0.19 -13.12 2.38
C ILE A 163 1.28 -13.51 2.43
N ALA A 164 1.76 -14.18 1.38
CA ALA A 164 3.16 -14.53 1.26
C ALA A 164 3.98 -13.31 0.75
N PHE A 165 5.09 -13.00 1.40
CA PHE A 165 6.02 -11.93 1.03
C PHE A 165 7.47 -12.43 0.95
N VAL A 166 8.33 -11.71 0.22
CA VAL A 166 9.75 -12.07 0.08
C VAL A 166 10.54 -11.45 1.22
N TRP A 167 11.07 -12.31 2.10
CA TRP A 167 11.78 -11.90 3.32
C TRP A 167 13.00 -11.02 3.03
N ASP A 168 13.84 -11.41 2.08
CA ASP A 168 15.06 -10.67 1.78
C ASP A 168 14.77 -9.27 1.20
N GLU A 169 13.65 -9.10 0.50
CA GLU A 169 13.21 -7.77 0.06
C GLU A 169 12.74 -6.92 1.25
N TYR A 170 12.05 -7.53 2.22
CA TYR A 170 11.69 -6.84 3.46
C TYR A 170 12.93 -6.41 4.26
N CYS A 171 13.92 -7.29 4.41
CA CYS A 171 15.20 -6.97 5.04
C CYS A 171 15.90 -5.81 4.34
N ASP A 172 16.01 -5.82 3.00
CA ASP A 172 16.58 -4.70 2.24
C ASP A 172 15.82 -3.39 2.49
N LYS A 173 14.49 -3.47 2.52
CA LYS A 173 13.62 -2.31 2.71
C LYS A 173 13.76 -1.68 4.09
N MET A 174 14.04 -2.52 5.09
CA MET A 174 14.28 -2.12 6.48
C MET A 174 15.76 -1.87 6.80
N LYS A 175 16.66 -2.11 5.83
CA LYS A 175 18.12 -1.98 5.95
C LYS A 175 18.76 -2.95 6.95
N GLU A 176 18.19 -4.14 7.08
CA GLU A 176 18.62 -5.19 8.01
C GLU A 176 19.29 -6.35 7.27
N GLY A 177 20.50 -6.09 6.76
CA GLY A 177 21.23 -7.05 5.91
C GLY A 177 21.59 -8.36 6.60
N ASP A 178 21.85 -8.33 7.91
CA ASP A 178 22.24 -9.49 8.72
C ASP A 178 21.10 -10.52 8.87
N TRP A 179 19.86 -10.09 8.63
CA TRP A 179 18.67 -10.93 8.73
C TRP A 179 18.31 -11.68 7.44
N LYS A 180 19.03 -11.42 6.35
CA LYS A 180 18.75 -12.03 5.04
C LYS A 180 19.04 -13.54 5.03
N CYS A 181 18.30 -14.26 4.19
CA CYS A 181 18.54 -15.68 3.93
C CYS A 181 19.42 -15.90 2.68
N GLY A 182 19.55 -14.88 1.82
CA GLY A 182 20.31 -14.95 0.57
C GLY A 182 19.53 -15.52 -0.61
N ASP A 183 18.21 -15.69 -0.48
CA ASP A 183 17.35 -16.23 -1.53
C ASP A 183 16.05 -15.43 -1.70
N TYR A 184 15.98 -14.64 -2.78
CA TYR A 184 14.80 -13.83 -3.14
C TYR A 184 13.66 -14.64 -3.77
N LYS A 185 13.83 -15.94 -3.98
CA LYS A 185 12.75 -16.83 -4.41
C LYS A 185 11.95 -17.37 -3.24
N MET A 186 12.49 -17.29 -2.02
CA MET A 186 11.80 -17.73 -0.82
C MET A 186 10.78 -16.69 -0.38
N ALA A 187 9.52 -17.12 -0.31
CA ALA A 187 8.44 -16.36 0.30
C ALA A 187 8.07 -16.99 1.64
N THR A 188 7.60 -16.14 2.56
CA THR A 188 7.12 -16.52 3.89
C THR A 188 5.80 -15.83 4.17
N TYR A 189 5.01 -16.39 5.08
CA TYR A 189 3.78 -15.76 5.58
C TYR A 189 4.04 -14.95 6.85
N ILE A 190 5.12 -15.26 7.56
CA ILE A 190 5.52 -14.60 8.80
C ILE A 190 7.02 -14.77 9.02
N GLY A 191 7.71 -13.67 9.30
CA GLY A 191 9.09 -13.69 9.74
C GLY A 191 10.09 -14.43 8.83
N ARG A 192 11.29 -14.68 9.35
CA ARG A 192 12.38 -15.29 8.58
C ARG A 192 12.04 -16.71 8.11
N PRO A 193 12.11 -17.02 6.79
CA PRO A 193 11.88 -18.37 6.28
C PRO A 193 12.90 -19.36 6.86
N GLY A 194 12.43 -20.53 7.30
CA GLY A 194 13.30 -21.58 7.85
C GLY A 194 13.75 -21.37 9.30
N ALA A 195 13.36 -20.26 9.95
CA ALA A 195 13.39 -20.21 11.40
C ALA A 195 12.33 -21.18 11.93
N SER A 196 12.73 -22.29 12.56
CA SER A 196 11.80 -23.09 13.36
C SER A 196 11.02 -22.14 14.27
N PRO A 197 9.71 -22.34 14.48
CA PRO A 197 8.96 -21.51 15.41
C PRO A 197 9.63 -21.66 16.77
N VAL A 198 10.41 -20.66 17.16
CA VAL A 198 11.00 -20.61 18.48
C VAL A 198 9.81 -20.34 19.38
N THR A 199 9.21 -21.41 19.91
CA THR A 199 8.37 -21.32 21.10
C THR A 199 9.14 -20.44 22.08
N ALA A 200 8.52 -19.34 22.52
CA ALA A 200 9.10 -18.27 23.34
C ALA A 200 9.78 -18.71 24.66
N ALA A 201 9.89 -20.02 24.90
CA ALA A 201 10.58 -20.65 26.00
C ALA A 201 12.12 -20.72 25.85
N GLN A 202 12.69 -20.69 24.63
CA GLN A 202 14.14 -20.94 24.46
C GLN A 202 15.04 -19.69 24.36
N GLN A 203 14.48 -18.48 24.30
CA GLN A 203 15.28 -17.24 24.30
C GLN A 203 15.62 -16.71 25.71
N ARG A 204 15.13 -17.32 26.80
CA ARG A 204 15.49 -16.94 28.18
C ARG A 204 16.67 -17.71 28.78
N GLU A 205 17.18 -18.76 28.11
CA GLU A 205 18.33 -19.54 28.60
C GLU A 205 19.67 -19.18 27.94
N ALA A 206 19.69 -18.41 26.85
CA ALA A 206 20.94 -18.03 26.16
C ALA A 206 21.61 -16.76 26.70
N THR A 207 20.94 -15.97 27.55
CA THR A 207 21.47 -14.71 28.12
C THR A 207 21.82 -14.77 29.60
N SER A 208 21.78 -15.95 30.23
CA SER A 208 22.09 -16.16 31.65
C SER A 208 23.26 -17.11 31.94
N GLN A 209 24.12 -17.40 30.95
CA GLN A 209 25.43 -18.01 31.21
C GLN A 209 26.50 -16.93 31.41
N THR A 210 26.62 -16.48 32.66
CA THR A 210 27.77 -15.79 33.21
C THR A 210 29.07 -16.53 32.84
N PRO A 211 30.14 -15.86 32.37
CA PRO A 211 31.41 -16.55 32.14
C PRO A 211 31.96 -17.04 33.49
N ALA A 212 32.17 -18.36 33.59
CA ALA A 212 32.79 -18.97 34.75
C ALA A 212 34.19 -18.38 34.96
N VAL A 213 34.37 -17.69 36.08
CA VAL A 213 35.67 -17.24 36.57
C VAL A 213 36.52 -18.49 36.82
N PHE A 214 37.61 -18.65 36.07
CA PHE A 214 38.63 -19.66 36.33
C PHE A 214 39.20 -19.46 37.74
N ALA A 215 38.75 -20.29 38.68
CA ALA A 215 39.39 -20.41 39.98
C ALA A 215 40.74 -21.13 39.80
N LYS A 216 41.84 -20.46 40.17
CA LYS A 216 43.17 -21.08 40.24
C LYS A 216 43.17 -22.14 41.36
N SER A 217 43.41 -23.39 41.01
CA SER A 217 43.69 -24.47 41.98
C SER A 217 44.97 -24.17 42.77
N PRO A 218 45.02 -24.45 44.10
CA PRO A 218 46.26 -24.37 44.85
C PRO A 218 47.16 -25.59 44.57
N PRO A 219 48.50 -25.46 44.67
CA PRO A 219 49.42 -26.56 44.39
C PRO A 219 49.42 -27.61 45.51
N PRO A 220 49.77 -28.87 45.21
CA PRO A 220 49.87 -29.93 46.20
C PRO A 220 51.09 -29.73 47.11
N ARG A 221 50.92 -29.85 48.43
CA ARG A 221 52.05 -30.06 49.35
C ARG A 221 52.31 -31.56 49.44
N HIS A 222 53.51 -31.96 49.03
CA HIS A 222 54.13 -33.21 49.43
C HIS A 222 54.85 -33.03 50.78
N SER A 223 54.91 -34.14 51.53
CA SER A 223 55.51 -34.40 52.86
C SER A 223 54.89 -33.70 54.07
#